data_AF-A0A930WG13-F1
#
_entry.id   AF-A0A930WG13-F1
#
_cell.length_a   1.000
_cell.length_b   1.000
_cell.length_c   1.000
_cell.angle_alpha   90.00
_cell.angle_beta   90.00
_cell.angle_gamma   90.00
#
_symmetry.space_group_name_H-M   'P 1'
#
loop_
_entity.id
_entity.type
_entity.pdbx_description
1 polymer ?
#
loop_
_entity_poly.entity_id
_entity_poly.type
_entity_poly.pdbx_seq_one_letter_code
_entity_poly.pdbx_strand_id
1 'polypeptide(L)' 'MSYHNQSALVIGAGISGFAAAKYLAAQDARVVLSDAKDETDAERDPLTQQHIEDLRAQGITCVFGAQR' A
#
# COMPACT_ATOMS: atom_id res chain seq x y z
N MET A 1 3.03 -17.08 -9.85
CA MET A 1 3.11 -17.61 -8.47
C MET A 1 1.88 -17.11 -7.75
N SER A 2 1.12 -17.95 -7.04
CA SER A 2 0.02 -17.49 -6.20
C SER A 2 0.53 -17.30 -4.77
N TYR A 3 0.16 -16.18 -4.14
CA TYR A 3 0.42 -15.87 -2.73
C TYR A 3 -0.86 -16.06 -1.87
N HIS A 4 -1.78 -16.91 -2.34
CA HIS A 4 -3.03 -17.18 -1.66
C HIS A 4 -2.81 -17.56 -0.19
N ASN A 5 -3.60 -16.94 0.70
CA ASN A 5 -3.54 -17.14 2.15
C ASN A 5 -2.20 -16.72 2.81
N GLN A 6 -1.36 -15.95 2.11
CA GLN A 6 -0.15 -15.35 2.68
C GLN A 6 -0.39 -13.87 3.00
N SER A 7 0.26 -13.39 4.06
CA SER A 7 0.29 -11.97 4.41
C SER A 7 1.58 -11.35 3.89
N ALA A 8 1.47 -10.16 3.31
CA ALA A 8 2.62 -9.40 2.82
C ALA A 8 2.61 -7.97 3.37
N LEU A 9 3.77 -7.53 3.86
CA LEU A 9 4.03 -6.15 4.24
C LEU A 9 4.91 -5.50 3.17
N VAL A 10 4.43 -4.40 2.60
CA VAL A 10 5.19 -3.55 1.69
C VAL A 10 5.61 -2.30 2.45
N ILE A 11 6.92 -2.01 2.49
CA ILE A 11 7.47 -0.85 3.19
C ILE A 11 7.87 0.21 2.17
N GLY A 12 7.30 1.41 2.31
CA GLY A 12 7.48 2.58 1.45
C GLY A 12 6.33 2.78 0.47
N ALA A 13 5.65 3.92 0.55
CA ALA A 13 4.54 4.35 -0.31
C ALA A 13 5.02 5.24 -1.49
N GLY A 14 6.05 4.78 -2.18
CA GLY A 14 6.47 5.33 -3.47
C GLY A 14 5.89 4.55 -4.65
N ILE A 15 6.26 4.93 -5.88
CA ILE A 15 5.83 4.27 -7.13
C ILE A 15 6.05 2.75 -7.05
N SER A 16 7.22 2.31 -6.62
CA SER A 16 7.54 0.89 -6.49
C SER A 16 6.72 0.18 -5.41
N GLY A 17 6.43 0.86 -4.30
CA GLY A 17 5.60 0.29 -3.22
C GLY A 17 4.16 0.11 -3.64
N PHE A 18 3.58 1.11 -4.31
CA PHE A 18 2.24 0.99 -4.89
C PHE A 18 2.15 -0.15 -5.91
N ALA A 19 3.13 -0.25 -6.82
CA ALA A 19 3.17 -1.33 -7.80
C ALA A 19 3.30 -2.71 -7.14
N ALA A 20 4.17 -2.84 -6.13
CA ALA A 20 4.35 -4.08 -5.39
C ALA A 20 3.07 -4.50 -4.64
N ALA A 21 2.40 -3.55 -3.97
CA ALA A 21 1.16 -3.82 -3.26
C ALA A 21 0.04 -4.30 -4.20
N LYS A 22 -0.15 -3.61 -5.34
CA LYS A 22 -1.11 -4.03 -6.39
C LYS A 22 -0.78 -5.42 -6.93
N TYR A 23 0.50 -5.67 -7.24
CA TYR A 23 0.93 -6.97 -7.75
C TYR A 23 0.64 -8.11 -6.76
N LEU A 24 1.01 -7.93 -5.48
CA LEU A 24 0.80 -8.96 -4.45
C LEU A 24 -0.69 -9.22 -4.21
N ALA A 25 -1.52 -8.18 -4.16
CA ALA A 25 -2.96 -8.32 -4.01
C ALA A 25 -3.60 -9.05 -5.21
N ALA A 26 -3.15 -8.75 -6.44
CA ALA A 26 -3.59 -9.45 -7.65
C ALA A 26 -3.16 -10.94 -7.69
N GLN A 27 -2.27 -11.37 -6.81
CA GLN A 27 -1.87 -12.76 -6.62
C GLN A 27 -2.48 -13.39 -5.34
N ASP A 28 -3.60 -12.83 -4.84
CA ASP A 28 -4.37 -13.29 -3.67
C ASP A 28 -3.66 -13.18 -2.29
N ALA A 29 -2.64 -12.32 -2.18
CA ALA A 29 -2.05 -12.00 -0.88
C ALA A 29 -2.94 -11.06 -0.06
N ARG A 30 -2.86 -11.16 1.28
CA ARG A 30 -3.37 -10.14 2.20
C ARG A 30 -2.29 -9.08 2.40
N VAL A 31 -2.47 -7.92 1.78
CA VAL A 31 -1.43 -6.89 1.70
C VAL A 31 -1.66 -5.74 2.68
N VAL A 32 -0.59 -5.37 3.37
CA VAL A 32 -0.47 -4.11 4.11
C VAL A 32 0.64 -3.26 3.46
N LEU A 33 0.34 -2.04 3.06
CA LEU A 33 1.31 -1.02 2.68
C LEU A 33 1.59 -0.13 3.89
N SER A 34 2.85 0.06 4.22
CA SER A 34 3.30 0.88 5.36
C SER A 34 4.34 1.91 4.91
N ASP A 35 4.18 3.15 5.37
CA ASP A 35 5.21 4.20 5.22
C ASP A 35 5.36 4.97 6.54
N ALA A 36 6.58 5.44 6.83
CA ALA A 36 6.88 6.20 8.03
C ALA A 36 6.43 7.67 7.92
N LYS A 37 6.28 8.17 6.69
CA LYS A 37 5.72 9.50 6.43
C LYS A 37 4.26 9.55 6.83
N ASP A 38 3.85 10.72 7.30
CA ASP A 38 2.46 10.98 7.63
C ASP A 38 1.60 10.93 6.36
N GLU A 39 0.36 10.47 6.50
CA GLU A 39 -0.59 10.42 5.39
C GLU A 39 -0.84 11.82 4.83
N THR A 40 -0.89 12.83 5.71
CA THR A 40 -1.06 14.23 5.32
C THR A 40 0.07 14.75 4.44
N ASP A 41 1.29 14.22 4.56
CA ASP A 41 2.40 14.56 3.68
C ASP A 41 2.31 13.85 2.32
N ALA A 42 1.76 12.63 2.31
CA ALA A 42 1.52 11.85 1.09
C ALA A 42 0.35 12.41 0.27
N GLU A 43 -0.68 12.92 0.91
CA GLU A 43 -1.88 13.51 0.28
C GLU A 43 -1.64 14.86 -0.39
N ARG A 44 -0.50 15.53 -0.13
CA ARG A 44 -0.16 16.81 -0.78
C ARG A 44 0.06 16.69 -2.28
N ASP A 45 0.31 15.48 -2.77
CA ASP A 45 0.35 15.14 -4.17
C ASP A 45 -0.95 14.43 -4.59
N PRO A 46 -1.79 15.04 -5.44
CA PRO A 46 -3.06 14.44 -5.89
C PRO A 46 -2.91 13.06 -6.52
N LEU A 47 -1.78 12.79 -7.19
CA LEU A 47 -1.52 11.47 -7.78
C LEU A 47 -1.25 10.42 -6.70
N THR A 48 -0.49 10.78 -5.67
CA THR A 48 -0.23 9.92 -4.53
C THR A 48 -1.52 9.62 -3.76
N GLN A 49 -2.37 10.63 -3.54
CA GLN A 49 -3.68 10.44 -2.93
C GLN A 49 -4.55 9.46 -3.72
N GLN A 50 -4.66 9.65 -5.04
CA GLN A 50 -5.43 8.74 -5.90
C GLN A 50 -4.90 7.30 -5.82
N HIS A 51 -3.57 7.10 -5.80
CA HIS A 51 -3.00 5.77 -5.64
C HIS A 51 -3.38 5.11 -4.30
N ILE A 52 -3.42 5.88 -3.21
CA ILE A 52 -3.81 5.37 -1.88
C ILE A 52 -5.29 4.96 -1.89
N GLU A 53 -6.16 5.79 -2.46
CA GLU A 53 -7.59 5.50 -2.61
C GLU A 53 -7.83 4.23 -3.45
N ASP A 54 -7.12 4.10 -4.58
CA ASP A 54 -7.18 2.91 -5.44
C ASP A 54 -6.77 1.63 -4.71
N LEU A 55 -5.73 1.69 -3.88
CA LEU A 55 -5.27 0.55 -3.08
C LEU A 55 -6.32 0.15 -2.05
N ARG A 56 -6.89 1.12 -1.34
CA ARG A 56 -7.95 0.88 -0.35
C ARG A 56 -9.20 0.29 -0.99
N ALA A 57 -9.58 0.77 -2.19
CA ALA A 57 -10.69 0.21 -2.96
C ALA A 57 -10.46 -1.26 -3.37
N GLN A 58 -9.20 -1.68 -3.48
CA GLN A 58 -8.80 -3.08 -3.72
C GLN A 58 -8.70 -3.92 -2.44
N GLY A 59 -9.07 -3.37 -1.28
CA GLY A 59 -9.01 -4.06 0.01
C GLY A 59 -7.61 -4.12 0.63
N ILE A 60 -6.64 -3.36 0.09
CA ILE A 60 -5.29 -3.27 0.63
C ILE A 60 -5.31 -2.31 1.83
N THR A 61 -4.71 -2.74 2.95
CA THR A 61 -4.60 -1.88 4.13
C THR A 61 -3.42 -0.93 3.97
N CYS A 62 -3.63 0.37 4.19
CA CYS A 62 -2.57 1.38 4.15
C CYS A 62 -2.36 1.97 5.55
N VAL A 63 -1.14 1.92 6.07
CA VAL A 63 -0.75 2.42 7.40
C VAL A 63 0.36 3.45 7.26
N PHE A 64 0.08 4.68 7.68
CA PHE A 64 1.01 5.81 7.59
C PHE A 64 1.43 6.34 8.96
N GLY A 65 2.50 7.12 8.99
CA GLY A 65 3.07 7.70 10.20
C GLY A 65 3.96 6.71 10.97
N ALA A 66 4.62 7.21 12.02
CA ALA A 66 5.54 6.40 12.82
C ALA A 66 4.83 5.21 13.48
N GLN A 67 5.29 4.00 13.17
CA GLN A 67 4.80 2.77 13.79
C GLN A 67 5.49 2.58 15.16
N ARG A 68 4.70 2.55 16.24
CA ARG A 68 5.17 2.36 17.63
C ARG A 68 4.93 0.94 18.11
#